data_AF-A0A530LTV1-F1
#
_entry.id   AF-A0A530LTV1-F1
#
_cell.length_a   1.000
_cell.length_b   1.000
_cell.length_c   1.000
_cell.angle_alpha   90.00
_cell.angle_beta   90.00
_cell.angle_gamma   90.00
#
_symmetry.space_group_name_H-M   'P 1'
#
loop_
_entity.id
_entity.type
_entity.pdbx_description
1 polymer ?
#
loop_
_entity_poly.entity_id
_entity_poly.type
_entity_poly.pdbx_seq_one_letter_code
_entity_poly.pdbx_strand_id
1 'polypeptide(L)'
;VIIFTDFVDPISAELMLRTVGRLTERHLVLFMMMKDTELEGLADMPPRSGEDVARAVVAGGLLRERQVVIGRLRLLGAHVIEADHNRLGPALVERYLQFKQEDLL
;
A
#
# COMPACT_ATOMS: atom_id res chain seq x y z
N VAL A 1 -6.67 13.51 6.91
CA VAL A 1 -5.22 13.31 7.18
C VAL A 1 -4.63 12.51 6.05
N ILE A 2 -3.49 12.93 5.49
CA ILE A 2 -2.82 12.19 4.41
C ILE A 2 -1.51 11.66 4.98
N ILE A 3 -1.26 10.35 4.81
CA ILE A 3 -0.06 9.66 5.27
C ILE A 3 0.67 9.14 4.03
N PHE A 4 1.87 9.66 3.80
CA PHE A 4 2.80 9.14 2.80
C PHE A 4 3.73 8.16 3.51
N THR A 5 3.58 6.88 3.20
CA THR A 5 4.44 5.87 3.80
C THR A 5 4.51 4.66 2.90
N ASP A 6 5.61 3.94 3.03
CA ASP A 6 5.71 2.57 2.61
C ASP A 6 5.97 1.71 3.86
N PHE A 7 5.81 0.39 3.75
CA PHE A 7 6.19 -0.52 4.81
C PHE A 7 6.94 -1.70 4.20
N VAL A 8 8.10 -1.98 4.79
CA VAL A 8 9.07 -2.95 4.27
C VAL A 8 9.01 -4.26 5.06
N ASP A 9 8.34 -4.26 6.23
CA ASP A 9 8.22 -5.42 7.10
C ASP A 9 6.86 -5.48 7.84
N PRO A 10 6.38 -6.69 8.19
CA PRO A 10 5.09 -6.87 8.88
C PRO A 10 5.02 -6.29 10.30
N ILE A 11 6.14 -6.15 11.02
CA ILE A 11 6.14 -5.69 12.41
C ILE A 11 5.86 -4.18 12.43
N SER A 12 6.57 -3.42 11.60
CA SER A 12 6.34 -1.98 11.44
C SER A 12 4.91 -1.69 10.96
N ALA A 13 4.39 -2.52 10.05
CA ALA A 13 3.00 -2.42 9.61
C ALA A 13 2.01 -2.64 10.77
N GLU A 14 2.20 -3.65 11.60
CA GLU A 14 1.30 -3.95 12.72
C GLU A 14 1.26 -2.81 13.76
N LEU A 15 2.41 -2.20 14.06
CA LEU A 15 2.49 -1.04 14.95
C LEU A 15 1.73 0.15 14.36
N MET A 16 1.92 0.43 13.07
CA MET A 16 1.19 1.49 12.35
C MET A 16 -0.32 1.24 12.37
N LEU A 17 -0.78 0.02 12.09
CA LEU A 17 -2.21 -0.32 12.05
C LEU A 17 -2.93 0.05 13.36
N ARG A 18 -2.29 -0.16 14.52
CA ARG A 18 -2.84 0.21 15.82
C ARG A 18 -3.06 1.72 15.97
N THR A 19 -2.16 2.53 15.43
CA THR A 19 -2.28 3.99 15.44
C THR A 19 -3.34 4.46 14.45
N VAL A 20 -3.40 3.84 13.27
CA VAL A 20 -4.34 4.22 12.20
C VAL A 20 -5.79 4.01 12.63
N GLY A 21 -6.11 2.91 13.28
CA GLY A 21 -7.48 2.63 13.73
C GLY A 21 -8.05 3.76 14.62
N ARG A 22 -7.24 4.31 15.52
CA ARG A 22 -7.66 5.47 16.35
C ARG A 22 -7.78 6.76 15.54
N LEU A 23 -7.01 6.90 14.47
CA LEU A 23 -7.04 8.09 13.63
C LEU A 23 -8.30 8.11 12.75
N THR A 24 -8.72 6.96 12.25
CA THR A 24 -9.93 6.82 11.41
C THR A 24 -11.23 7.04 12.19
N GLU A 25 -11.23 6.89 13.52
CA GLU A 25 -12.37 7.25 14.38
C GLU A 25 -12.77 8.73 14.30
N ARG A 26 -11.82 9.61 13.95
CA ARG A 26 -12.03 11.08 13.98
C ARG A 26 -11.68 11.79 12.68
N HIS A 27 -11.00 11.12 11.76
CA HIS A 27 -10.49 11.74 10.55
C HIS A 27 -10.73 10.85 9.34
N LEU A 28 -11.02 11.47 8.19
CA LEU A 28 -10.84 10.84 6.89
C LEU A 28 -9.34 10.63 6.66
N VAL A 29 -8.88 9.37 6.69
CA VAL A 29 -7.46 9.03 6.54
C VAL A 29 -7.21 8.48 5.14
N LEU A 30 -6.26 9.10 4.44
CA LEU A 30 -5.77 8.66 3.14
C LEU A 30 -4.31 8.21 3.25
N PHE A 31 -4.07 6.94 2.99
CA PHE A 31 -2.75 6.36 2.81
C PHE A 31 -2.33 6.45 1.35
N MET A 32 -1.13 6.96 1.13
CA MET A 32 -0.51 6.97 -0.17
C MET A 32 0.81 6.21 -0.13
N MET A 33 0.92 5.23 -1.04
CA MET A 33 2.03 4.28 -1.09
C MET A 33 2.51 4.15 -2.53
N MET A 34 3.80 3.91 -2.70
CA MET A 34 4.37 3.60 -4.02
C MET A 34 4.17 2.13 -4.34
N LYS A 35 3.91 1.80 -5.61
CA LYS A 35 4.01 0.42 -6.08
C LYS A 35 5.45 -0.07 -6.03
N ASP A 36 5.62 -1.35 -5.73
CA ASP A 36 6.93 -1.99 -5.72
C ASP A 36 7.16 -2.73 -7.04
N THR A 37 7.40 -1.96 -8.10
CA THR A 37 7.52 -2.47 -9.47
C THR A 37 8.72 -3.42 -9.62
N GLU A 38 9.79 -3.21 -8.86
CA GLU A 38 10.94 -4.11 -8.86
C GLU A 38 10.57 -5.48 -8.29
N LEU A 39 9.85 -5.49 -7.17
CA LEU A 39 9.43 -6.73 -6.51
C LEU A 39 8.36 -7.48 -7.32
N GLU A 40 7.42 -6.76 -7.95
CA GLU A 40 6.48 -7.32 -8.93
C GLU A 40 7.23 -7.94 -10.11
N GLY A 41 8.22 -7.24 -10.66
CA GLY A 41 9.06 -7.75 -11.75
C GLY A 41 9.85 -9.00 -11.36
N LEU A 42 10.34 -9.10 -10.12
CA LEU A 42 11.03 -10.28 -9.61
C LEU A 42 10.08 -11.47 -9.41
N ALA A 43 8.85 -11.23 -8.99
CA ALA A 43 7.85 -12.27 -8.81
C ALA A 43 7.36 -12.86 -10.14
N ASP A 44 7.23 -12.02 -11.18
CA ASP A 44 6.68 -12.40 -12.49
C ASP A 44 7.76 -12.84 -13.51
N MET A 45 9.06 -12.71 -13.17
CA MET A 45 10.15 -13.08 -14.06
C MET A 45 10.15 -14.60 -14.36
N PRO A 46 10.17 -15.03 -15.64
CA PRO A 46 10.33 -16.44 -15.98
C PRO A 46 11.67 -16.98 -15.46
N PRO A 47 11.67 -17.98 -14.55
CA PRO A 47 12.90 -18.45 -13.92
C PRO A 47 13.75 -19.24 -14.91
N ARG A 48 15.07 -19.03 -14.88
CA ARG A 48 16.05 -19.77 -15.71
C ARG A 48 16.95 -20.69 -14.88
N SER A 49 16.92 -20.52 -13.57
CA SER A 49 17.70 -21.29 -12.58
C SER A 49 16.88 -21.53 -11.32
N GLY A 50 17.36 -22.45 -10.46
CA GLY A 50 16.76 -22.66 -9.13
C GLY A 50 16.85 -21.42 -8.23
N GLU A 51 17.87 -20.59 -8.40
CA GLU A 51 17.99 -19.32 -7.68
C GLU A 51 16.89 -18.34 -8.10
N ASP A 52 16.53 -18.29 -9.38
CA ASP A 52 15.44 -17.43 -9.86
C ASP A 52 14.09 -17.86 -9.27
N VAL A 53 13.86 -19.17 -9.13
CA VAL A 53 12.66 -19.70 -8.46
C VAL A 53 12.62 -19.23 -7.00
N ALA A 54 13.73 -19.37 -6.28
CA ALA A 54 13.81 -18.93 -4.89
C ALA A 54 13.53 -17.43 -4.76
N ARG A 55 14.11 -16.58 -5.63
CA ARG A 55 13.84 -15.14 -5.66
C ARG A 55 12.36 -14.82 -5.93
N ALA A 56 11.76 -15.44 -6.94
CA ALA A 56 10.36 -15.20 -7.30
C ALA A 56 9.40 -15.60 -6.17
N VAL A 57 9.67 -16.73 -5.49
CA VAL A 57 8.86 -17.19 -4.34
C VAL A 57 8.95 -16.22 -3.17
N VAL A 58 10.16 -15.74 -2.84
CA VAL A 58 10.37 -14.75 -1.77
C VAL A 58 9.69 -13.42 -2.11
N ALA A 59 9.89 -12.91 -3.33
CA ALA A 59 9.24 -11.69 -3.81
C ALA A 59 7.71 -11.79 -3.75
N GLY A 60 7.15 -12.90 -4.22
CA GLY A 60 5.71 -13.17 -4.10
C GLY A 60 5.23 -13.28 -2.65
N GLY A 61 6.07 -13.76 -1.73
CA GLY A 61 5.80 -13.76 -0.29
C GLY A 61 5.62 -12.36 0.26
N LEU A 62 6.59 -11.48 -0.01
CA LEU A 62 6.58 -10.08 0.42
C LEU A 62 5.39 -9.30 -0.17
N LEU A 63 5.08 -9.50 -1.46
CA LEU A 63 3.90 -8.90 -2.09
C LEU A 63 2.59 -9.34 -1.41
N ARG A 64 2.48 -10.62 -1.03
CA ARG A 64 1.29 -11.12 -0.29
C ARG A 64 1.19 -10.49 1.10
N GLU A 65 2.28 -10.43 1.84
CA GLU A 65 2.31 -9.77 3.16
C GLU A 65 1.85 -8.31 3.04
N ARG A 66 2.30 -7.63 1.99
CA ARG A 66 1.87 -6.27 1.69
C ARG A 66 0.38 -6.14 1.44
N GLN A 67 -0.18 -7.00 0.60
CA GLN A 67 -1.61 -6.99 0.33
C GLN A 67 -2.45 -7.27 1.58
N VAL A 68 -1.97 -8.11 2.50
CA VAL A 68 -2.63 -8.32 3.81
C VAL A 68 -2.70 -7.02 4.62
N VAL A 69 -1.60 -6.26 4.70
CA VAL A 69 -1.57 -4.98 5.43
C VAL A 69 -2.52 -3.96 4.80
N ILE A 70 -2.51 -3.84 3.47
CA ILE A 70 -3.42 -2.94 2.74
C ILE A 70 -4.89 -3.32 2.99
N GLY A 71 -5.20 -4.61 2.96
CA GLY A 71 -6.53 -5.10 3.30
C GLY A 71 -6.95 -4.70 4.71
N ARG A 72 -6.06 -4.83 5.70
CA ARG A 72 -6.31 -4.41 7.09
C ARG A 72 -6.51 -2.89 7.21
N LEU A 73 -5.72 -2.08 6.53
CA LEU A 73 -5.91 -0.62 6.49
C LEU A 73 -7.31 -0.26 6.00
N ARG A 74 -7.74 -0.88 4.90
CA ARG A 74 -9.09 -0.67 4.34
C ARG A 74 -10.19 -1.10 5.32
N LEU A 75 -10.03 -2.24 5.99
CA LEU A 75 -10.97 -2.69 7.02
C LEU A 75 -11.04 -1.74 8.23
N LEU A 76 -9.96 -1.05 8.56
CA LEU A 76 -9.93 0.00 9.60
C LEU A 76 -10.54 1.33 9.13
N GLY A 77 -11.07 1.41 7.91
CA GLY A 77 -11.69 2.60 7.35
C GLY A 77 -10.72 3.58 6.70
N ALA A 78 -9.45 3.21 6.53
CA ALA A 78 -8.51 4.04 5.79
C ALA A 78 -8.68 3.87 4.27
N HIS A 79 -8.64 4.97 3.54
CA HIS A 79 -8.53 4.93 2.08
C HIS A 79 -7.07 4.71 1.71
N VAL A 80 -6.80 3.87 0.71
CA VAL A 80 -5.44 3.53 0.28
C VAL A 80 -5.30 3.74 -1.21
N ILE A 81 -4.27 4.50 -1.62
CA ILE A 81 -3.85 4.69 -3.00
C ILE A 81 -2.47 4.08 -3.17
N GLU A 82 -2.34 3.25 -4.20
CA GLU A 82 -1.05 2.77 -4.70
C GLU A 82 -0.81 3.38 -6.08
N ALA A 83 0.31 4.04 -6.26
CA ALA A 83 0.68 4.65 -7.53
C ALA A 83 2.18 4.51 -7.79
N ASP A 84 2.58 4.63 -9.05
CA ASP A 84 3.99 4.75 -9.39
C ASP A 84 4.56 6.05 -8.79
N HIS A 85 5.89 6.10 -8.60
CA HIS A 85 6.57 7.23 -7.95
C HIS A 85 6.23 8.59 -8.59
N ASN A 86 6.03 8.62 -9.92
CA ASN A 86 5.69 9.82 -10.69
C ASN A 86 4.19 10.15 -10.73
N ARG A 87 3.33 9.25 -10.22
CA ARG A 87 1.86 9.36 -10.27
C ARG A 87 1.23 9.65 -8.90
N LEU A 88 1.99 9.62 -7.81
CA LEU A 88 1.49 9.91 -6.45
C LEU A 88 0.78 11.28 -6.34
N GLY A 89 1.40 12.34 -6.87
CA GLY A 89 0.83 13.69 -6.82
C GLY A 89 -0.49 13.79 -7.59
N PRO A 90 -0.53 13.43 -8.88
CA PRO A 90 -1.78 13.38 -9.65
C PRO A 90 -2.86 12.51 -8.99
N ALA A 91 -2.51 11.32 -8.51
CA ALA A 91 -3.46 10.42 -7.85
C ALA A 91 -4.05 11.01 -6.56
N LEU A 92 -3.27 11.79 -5.80
CA LEU A 92 -3.76 12.52 -4.63
C LEU A 92 -4.84 13.53 -5.02
N VAL A 93 -4.60 14.32 -6.06
CA VAL A 93 -5.53 15.34 -6.53
C VAL A 93 -6.82 14.68 -7.03
N GLU A 94 -6.70 13.62 -7.83
CA GLU A 94 -7.83 12.83 -8.30
C GLU A 94 -8.68 12.32 -7.13
N ARG A 95 -8.06 11.74 -6.10
CA ARG A 95 -8.80 11.26 -4.93
C ARG A 95 -9.42 12.38 -4.09
N TYR A 96 -8.72 13.50 -3.94
CA TYR A 96 -9.28 14.67 -3.24
C TYR A 96 -10.56 15.17 -3.92
N LEU A 97 -10.54 15.28 -5.25
CA LEU A 97 -11.72 15.69 -6.02
C LEU A 97 -12.86 14.68 -5.87
N GLN A 98 -12.55 13.39 -5.88
CA GLN A 98 -13.54 12.34 -5.64
C GLN A 98 -14.14 12.44 -4.23
N PHE A 99 -13.33 12.62 -3.19
CA PHE A 99 -13.84 12.81 -1.83
C PHE A 99 -14.76 14.01 -1.70
N LYS A 100 -14.44 15.11 -2.39
CA LYS A 100 -15.28 16.31 -2.43
C LYS A 100 -16.61 16.05 -3.15
N GLN A 101 -16.62 15.25 -4.21
CA GLN A 101 -17.85 14.87 -4.92
C GLN A 101 -18.72 13.91 -4.10
N GLU A 102 -18.11 13.11 -3.23
CA GLU A 102 -18.78 12.18 -2.32
C GLU A 102 -19.25 12.86 -1.01
N ASP A 103 -19.10 14.19 -0.87
CA ASP A 103 -19.37 14.97 0.35
C ASP A 103 -18.68 14.43 1.62
N LEU A 104 -17.48 13.86 1.45
CA LEU A 104 -16.68 13.29 2.54
C LEU A 104 -15.72 14.30 3.21
N LEU A 105 -15.65 15.55 2.73
CA LEU A 105 -14.72 16.60 3.17
C LEU A 105 -15.44 17.83 3.73
#